data_AF-A0A653ZC13-F1
#
_entry.id   AF-A0A653ZC13-F1
#
_cell.length_a   1.000
_cell.length_b   1.000
_cell.length_c   1.000
_cell.angle_alpha   90.00
_cell.angle_beta   90.00
_cell.angle_gamma   90.00
#
_symmetry.space_group_name_H-M   'P 1'
#
loop_
_entity.id
_entity.type
_entity.pdbx_description
1 polymer ?
#
loop_
_entity_poly.entity_id
_entity_poly.type
_entity_poly.pdbx_seq_one_letter_code
_entity_poly.pdbx_strand_id
1 'polypeptide(L)'
;MKAQMQKGFTLIELMIVVAIIGILAAIALPAYQDYTNRARASEIVLAASGARTCVTEINQSVTTFASADYSGCDALSQVGAYNTAVDVNNATGVVVATGTINAQTVTVTLTPTALGNAGRIASWRCTGTPLNMMPGSCK
;
A
#
# COMPACT_ATOMS: atom_id res chain seq x y z
N MET A 1 -44.60 -25.66 41.10
CA MET A 1 -43.69 -25.14 40.05
C MET A 1 -42.36 -25.87 40.22
N LYS A 2 -41.96 -26.73 39.27
CA LYS A 2 -40.67 -27.40 39.33
C LYS A 2 -39.59 -26.37 38.98
N ALA A 3 -38.75 -26.00 39.93
CA ALA A 3 -37.59 -25.15 39.67
C ALA A 3 -36.63 -25.93 38.77
N GLN A 4 -36.46 -25.48 37.52
CA GLN A 4 -35.48 -26.08 36.63
C GLN A 4 -34.09 -25.66 37.12
N MET A 5 -33.30 -26.62 37.60
CA MET A 5 -31.95 -26.37 38.08
C MET A 5 -31.10 -25.92 36.88
N GLN A 6 -30.67 -24.66 36.86
CA GLN A 6 -29.77 -24.17 35.82
C GLN A 6 -28.43 -24.91 35.94
N LYS A 7 -28.09 -25.69 34.92
CA LYS A 7 -26.74 -26.26 34.77
C LYS A 7 -25.80 -25.10 34.44
N GLY A 8 -24.99 -24.69 35.42
CA GLY A 8 -23.92 -23.72 35.21
C GLY A 8 -22.83 -24.28 34.31
N PHE A 9 -22.11 -23.37 33.64
CA PHE A 9 -20.93 -23.69 32.84
C PHE A 9 -19.79 -24.15 33.76
N THR A 10 -19.08 -25.22 33.40
CA THR A 10 -17.96 -25.71 34.21
C THR A 10 -16.68 -24.91 33.95
N LEU A 11 -15.82 -24.78 34.97
CA LEU A 11 -14.50 -24.15 34.80
C LEU A 11 -13.64 -24.89 33.76
N ILE A 12 -13.80 -26.21 33.64
CA ILE A 12 -13.10 -27.02 32.64
C ILE A 12 -13.56 -26.66 31.22
N GLU A 13 -14.87 -26.50 30.99
CA GLU A 13 -15.38 -26.06 29.69
C GLU A 13 -14.83 -24.68 29.33
N LEU A 14 -14.74 -23.76 30.30
CA LEU A 14 -14.22 -22.42 30.06
C LEU A 14 -12.73 -22.43 29.75
N MET A 15 -11.94 -23.25 30.45
CA MET A 15 -10.52 -23.42 30.17
C MET A 15 -10.26 -24.01 28.78
N ILE A 16 -11.06 -24.99 28.34
CA ILE A 16 -10.93 -25.58 27.00
C ILE A 16 -11.27 -24.53 25.93
N VAL A 17 -12.32 -23.74 26.11
CA VAL A 17 -12.69 -22.67 25.16
C VAL A 17 -11.57 -21.63 25.04
N VAL A 18 -10.99 -21.19 26.15
CA VAL A 18 -9.87 -20.24 26.14
C VAL A 18 -8.64 -20.84 25.43
N ALA A 19 -8.36 -22.13 25.64
CA ALA A 19 -7.25 -22.81 24.96
C ALA A 19 -7.45 -22.85 23.43
N ILE A 20 -8.66 -23.16 22.96
CA ILE A 20 -8.98 -23.19 21.51
C ILE A 20 -8.89 -21.77 20.91
N ILE A 21 -9.45 -20.76 21.58
CA ILE A 21 -9.36 -19.35 21.13
C ILE A 21 -7.90 -18.91 21.07
N GLY A 22 -7.06 -19.31 22.04
CA GLY A 22 -5.63 -19.00 22.05
C GLY A 22 -4.90 -19.52 20.81
N ILE A 23 -5.16 -20.77 20.40
CA ILE A 23 -4.56 -21.36 19.19
C ILE A 23 -5.03 -20.63 17.94
N LEU A 24 -6.33 -20.37 17.81
CA LEU A 24 -6.89 -19.67 16.65
C LEU A 24 -6.37 -18.23 16.54
N ALA A 25 -6.28 -17.51 17.67
CA ALA A 25 -5.78 -16.14 17.72
C ALA A 25 -4.31 -16.04 17.30
N ALA A 26 -3.48 -17.02 17.68
CA ALA A 26 -2.06 -17.05 17.32
C ALA A 26 -1.82 -17.08 15.80
N ILE A 27 -2.73 -17.70 15.03
CA ILE A 27 -2.64 -17.76 13.56
C ILE A 27 -3.40 -16.60 12.91
N ALA A 28 -4.59 -16.28 13.43
CA ALA A 28 -5.47 -15.29 12.83
C ALA A 28 -4.96 -13.86 12.98
N LEU A 29 -4.35 -13.51 14.13
CA LEU A 29 -3.90 -12.14 14.38
C LEU A 29 -2.77 -11.71 13.45
N PRO A 30 -1.68 -12.49 13.24
CA PRO A 30 -0.64 -12.11 12.27
C PRO A 30 -1.18 -11.99 10.84
N ALA A 31 -2.03 -12.93 10.41
CA ALA A 31 -2.62 -12.91 9.07
C ALA A 31 -3.52 -11.68 8.85
N TYR A 32 -4.31 -11.30 9.86
CA TYR A 32 -5.15 -10.11 9.80
C TYR A 32 -4.31 -8.82 9.77
N GLN A 33 -3.20 -8.77 10.51
CA GLN A 33 -2.25 -7.65 10.46
C GLN A 33 -1.63 -7.52 9.07
N ASP A 34 -1.18 -8.61 8.45
CA ASP A 34 -0.63 -8.58 7.08
C ASP A 34 -1.67 -8.08 6.06
N TYR A 35 -2.92 -8.53 6.18
CA TYR A 35 -4.00 -8.08 5.31
C TYR A 35 -4.29 -6.58 5.47
N THR A 36 -4.40 -6.10 6.71
CA THR A 36 -4.66 -4.68 6.98
C THR A 36 -3.47 -3.81 6.57
N ASN A 37 -2.22 -4.26 6.78
CA ASN A 37 -1.03 -3.55 6.31
C ASN A 37 -0.98 -3.44 4.79
N ARG A 38 -1.41 -4.48 4.07
CA ARG A 38 -1.54 -4.45 2.60
C ARG A 38 -2.62 -3.51 2.12
N ALA A 39 -3.74 -3.43 2.83
CA ALA A 39 -4.79 -2.45 2.54
C ALA A 39 -4.28 -1.01 2.73
N ARG A 40 -3.55 -0.74 3.83
CA ARG A 40 -2.90 0.55 4.08
C ARG A 40 -1.85 0.89 3.03
N ALA A 41 -1.03 -0.08 2.61
CA ALA A 41 -0.05 0.13 1.55
C ALA A 41 -0.70 0.48 0.20
N SER A 42 -1.93 0.03 -0.04
CA SER A 42 -2.68 0.37 -1.25
C SER A 42 -3.03 1.86 -1.30
N GLU A 43 -3.18 2.54 -0.16
CA GLU A 43 -3.31 4.00 -0.11
C GLU A 43 -2.06 4.69 -0.66
N ILE A 44 -0.87 4.22 -0.29
CA ILE A 44 0.41 4.77 -0.77
C ILE A 44 0.54 4.54 -2.29
N VAL A 45 0.11 3.38 -2.79
CA VAL A 45 0.05 3.11 -4.24
C VAL A 45 -0.93 4.05 -4.95
N LEU A 46 -2.08 4.33 -4.35
CA LEU A 46 -3.07 5.26 -4.89
C LEU A 46 -2.54 6.69 -4.92
N ALA A 47 -1.84 7.14 -3.88
CA ALA A 47 -1.18 8.44 -3.86
C ALA A 47 -0.17 8.57 -5.01
N ALA A 48 0.69 7.56 -5.20
CA ALA A 48 1.62 7.51 -6.33
C ALA A 48 0.89 7.56 -7.69
N SER A 49 -0.29 6.94 -7.79
CA SER A 49 -1.08 6.92 -9.04
C SER A 49 -1.65 8.29 -9.44
N GLY A 50 -1.85 9.19 -8.48
CA GLY A 50 -2.20 10.59 -8.76
C GLY A 50 -1.09 11.30 -9.53
N ALA A 51 0.13 11.28 -8.99
CA ALA A 51 1.32 11.83 -9.63
C ALA A 51 1.62 11.15 -10.99
N ARG A 52 1.44 9.83 -11.09
CA ARG A 52 1.58 9.06 -12.33
C ARG A 52 0.74 9.64 -13.48
N THR A 53 -0.47 10.10 -13.18
CA THR A 53 -1.39 10.65 -14.19
C THR A 53 -0.83 11.95 -14.78
N CYS A 54 -0.37 12.86 -13.92
CA CYS A 54 0.29 14.10 -14.32
C CYS A 54 1.55 13.84 -15.17
N VAL A 55 2.43 12.94 -14.72
CA VAL A 55 3.62 12.56 -15.48
C VAL A 55 3.23 11.98 -16.85
N THR A 56 2.17 11.17 -16.92
CA THR A 56 1.69 10.58 -18.18
C THR A 56 1.17 11.65 -19.14
N GLU A 57 0.47 12.67 -18.64
CA GLU A 57 -0.04 13.79 -19.43
C GLU A 57 1.09 14.64 -20.02
N ILE A 58 2.05 15.06 -19.19
CA ILE A 58 3.21 15.84 -19.65
C ILE A 58 4.00 15.07 -20.71
N ASN A 59 4.16 13.76 -20.52
CA ASN A 59 4.91 12.94 -21.46
C ASN A 59 4.21 12.71 -22.81
N GLN A 60 3.00 13.24 -23.03
CA GLN A 60 2.37 13.22 -24.36
C GLN A 60 3.02 14.20 -25.35
N SER A 61 3.61 15.28 -24.85
CA SER A 61 4.12 16.39 -25.68
C SER A 61 5.65 16.50 -25.72
N VAL A 62 6.36 15.72 -24.91
CA VAL A 62 7.83 15.78 -24.81
C VAL A 62 8.53 14.67 -25.60
N THR A 63 9.74 14.97 -26.05
CA THR A 63 10.57 14.03 -26.82
C THR A 63 11.48 13.19 -25.93
N THR A 64 11.78 13.64 -24.71
CA THR A 64 12.53 12.88 -23.69
C THR A 64 12.03 13.21 -22.28
N PHE A 65 12.23 12.33 -21.31
CA PHE A 65 11.89 12.60 -19.91
C PHE A 65 12.68 13.79 -19.34
N ALA A 66 13.94 13.95 -19.74
CA ALA A 66 14.80 15.04 -19.25
C ALA A 66 14.38 16.43 -19.77
N SER A 67 13.57 16.50 -20.85
CA SER A 67 13.04 17.75 -21.38
C SER A 67 11.70 18.16 -20.77
N ALA A 68 11.11 17.33 -19.91
CA ALA A 68 9.85 17.62 -19.25
C ALA A 68 10.06 18.40 -17.95
N ASP A 69 9.01 19.09 -17.50
CA ASP A 69 8.94 19.70 -16.18
C ASP A 69 7.84 19.00 -15.38
N TYR A 70 8.22 18.28 -14.33
CA TYR A 70 7.33 17.53 -13.44
C TYR A 70 7.15 18.21 -12.07
N SER A 71 7.63 19.44 -11.88
CA SER A 71 7.66 20.10 -10.56
C SER A 71 6.29 20.40 -9.94
N GLY A 72 5.19 20.14 -10.65
CA GLY A 72 3.81 20.24 -10.14
C GLY A 72 3.11 18.89 -9.95
N CYS A 73 3.76 17.77 -10.31
CA CYS A 73 3.15 16.45 -10.22
C CYS A 73 3.21 15.83 -8.82
N ASP A 74 4.11 16.32 -7.95
CA ASP A 74 4.24 15.95 -6.54
C ASP A 74 3.08 16.50 -5.68
N ALA A 75 2.61 17.72 -5.98
CA ALA A 75 1.51 18.39 -5.29
C ALA A 75 0.14 17.71 -5.44
N LEU A 76 -0.01 16.79 -6.41
CA LEU A 76 -1.24 16.03 -6.64
C LEU A 76 -1.40 14.82 -5.71
N SER A 77 -0.44 14.61 -4.82
CA SER A 77 -0.47 13.53 -3.87
C SER A 77 -1.00 14.01 -2.53
N GLN A 78 -2.26 13.72 -2.25
CA GLN A 78 -2.82 14.00 -0.94
C GLN A 78 -2.05 13.21 0.12
N VAL A 79 -1.54 13.92 1.13
CA VAL A 79 -1.09 13.31 2.38
C VAL A 79 -2.31 12.62 2.98
N GLY A 80 -2.21 11.30 3.10
CA GLY A 80 -3.28 10.44 3.60
C GLY A 80 -3.01 10.02 5.04
N ALA A 81 -3.78 9.04 5.52
CA ALA A 81 -3.55 8.48 6.86
C ALA A 81 -2.22 7.72 6.95
N TYR A 82 -1.76 7.14 5.83
CA TYR A 82 -0.52 6.35 5.79
C TYR A 82 0.49 6.85 4.76
N ASN A 83 0.07 7.64 3.77
CA ASN A 83 0.98 8.30 2.81
C ASN A 83 1.54 9.60 3.39
N THR A 84 2.86 9.72 3.48
CA THR A 84 3.56 10.87 4.08
C THR A 84 4.13 11.83 3.05
N ALA A 85 4.63 11.33 1.91
CA ALA A 85 5.18 12.18 0.86
C ALA A 85 5.12 11.47 -0.49
N VAL A 86 5.05 12.24 -1.56
CA VAL A 86 5.24 11.75 -2.91
C VAL A 86 6.16 12.70 -3.66
N ASP A 87 7.23 12.15 -4.20
CA ASP A 87 8.24 12.86 -4.95
C ASP A 87 8.22 12.39 -6.41
N VAL A 88 8.38 13.33 -7.34
CA VAL A 88 8.53 13.03 -8.75
C VAL A 88 9.91 13.48 -9.22
N ASN A 89 10.71 12.55 -9.72
CA ASN A 89 12.04 12.88 -10.21
C ASN A 89 11.96 13.68 -11.51
N ASN A 90 12.45 14.93 -11.50
CA ASN A 90 12.29 15.85 -12.61
C ASN A 90 12.98 15.41 -13.92
N ALA A 91 13.98 14.54 -13.85
CA ALA A 91 14.73 14.08 -15.02
C ALA A 91 14.17 12.78 -15.64
N THR A 92 13.43 12.00 -14.85
CA THR A 92 13.06 10.61 -15.22
C THR A 92 11.56 10.35 -15.13
N GLY A 93 10.77 11.23 -14.51
CA GLY A 93 9.35 11.01 -14.27
C GLY A 93 9.06 9.87 -13.30
N VAL A 94 10.08 9.33 -12.61
CA VAL A 94 9.90 8.30 -11.59
C VAL A 94 9.17 8.91 -10.41
N VAL A 95 8.07 8.26 -10.01
CA VAL A 95 7.27 8.66 -8.86
C VAL A 95 7.63 7.78 -7.67
N VAL A 96 7.95 8.40 -6.54
CA VAL A 96 8.23 7.71 -5.28
C VAL A 96 7.25 8.19 -4.24
N ALA A 97 6.34 7.32 -3.79
CA ALA A 97 5.49 7.57 -2.64
C ALA A 97 6.05 6.89 -1.41
N THR A 98 6.09 7.61 -0.30
CA THR A 98 6.56 7.12 0.99
C THR A 98 5.45 7.26 2.02
N GLY A 99 5.40 6.30 2.94
CA GLY A 99 4.43 6.24 4.00
C GLY A 99 4.95 5.50 5.21
N THR A 100 4.16 5.51 6.29
CA THR A 100 4.50 4.79 7.52
C THR A 100 3.33 3.91 7.95
N ILE A 101 3.58 2.61 8.13
CA ILE A 101 2.60 1.63 8.59
C ILE A 101 3.20 0.88 9.79
N ASN A 102 2.54 0.95 10.95
CA ASN A 102 3.02 0.35 12.20
C ASN A 102 4.49 0.71 12.54
N ALA A 103 4.84 2.00 12.43
CA ALA A 103 6.21 2.52 12.62
C ALA A 103 7.28 1.97 11.64
N GLN A 104 6.86 1.28 10.58
CA GLN A 104 7.75 0.85 9.49
C GLN A 104 7.56 1.76 8.27
N THR A 105 8.67 2.22 7.71
CA THR A 105 8.66 2.97 6.45
C THR A 105 8.29 2.07 5.30
N VAL A 106 7.33 2.52 4.50
CA VAL A 106 6.85 1.85 3.30
C VAL A 106 7.09 2.78 2.11
N THR A 107 7.70 2.25 1.06
CA THR A 107 8.03 3.01 -0.15
C THR A 107 7.45 2.30 -1.36
N VAL A 108 6.80 3.07 -2.24
CA VAL A 108 6.26 2.62 -3.52
C VAL A 108 6.90 3.47 -4.60
N THR A 109 7.50 2.81 -5.59
CA THR A 109 8.14 3.46 -6.73
C THR A 109 7.41 3.04 -8.01
N LEU A 110 6.89 4.03 -8.73
CA LEU A 110 6.36 3.87 -10.08
C LEU A 110 7.40 4.37 -11.08
N THR A 111 7.92 3.47 -11.89
CA THR A 111 8.91 3.76 -12.92
C THR A 111 8.23 3.75 -14.29
N PRO A 112 8.19 4.88 -15.02
CA PRO A 112 7.70 4.89 -16.39
C PRO A 112 8.73 4.25 -17.33
N THR A 113 8.25 3.57 -18.36
CA THR A 113 9.09 3.04 -19.44
C THR A 113 8.78 3.79 -20.73
N ALA A 114 9.82 4.32 -21.39
CA ALA A 114 9.69 5.05 -22.64
C ALA A 114 9.17 4.17 -23.78
N LEU A 115 8.35 4.75 -24.67
CA LEU A 115 7.95 4.13 -25.94
C LEU A 115 8.99 4.44 -27.01
N GLY A 116 9.99 3.55 -27.14
CA GLY A 116 11.12 3.76 -28.03
C GLY A 116 12.02 4.90 -27.54
N ASN A 117 12.56 5.70 -28.48
CA ASN A 117 13.42 6.85 -28.16
C ASN A 117 12.63 8.14 -27.88
N ALA A 118 11.29 8.05 -27.74
CA ALA A 118 10.44 9.20 -27.45
C ALA A 118 10.10 9.26 -25.94
N GLY A 119 9.87 10.46 -25.43
CA GLY A 119 9.47 10.72 -24.04
C GLY A 119 8.08 10.18 -23.67
N ARG A 120 7.32 9.67 -24.66
CA ARG A 120 6.02 9.04 -24.43
C ARG A 120 6.15 7.79 -23.59
N ILE A 121 5.20 7.56 -22.68
CA ILE A 121 5.22 6.41 -21.77
C ILE A 121 4.52 5.21 -22.42
N ALA A 122 5.21 4.07 -22.52
CA ALA A 122 4.66 2.81 -22.99
C ALA A 122 3.98 2.02 -21.86
N SER A 123 4.60 2.01 -20.67
CA SER A 123 4.14 1.23 -19.53
C SER A 123 4.67 1.82 -18.23
N TRP A 124 4.10 1.35 -17.13
CA TRP A 124 4.52 1.70 -15.78
C TRP A 124 4.84 0.43 -15.00
N ARG A 125 6.00 0.42 -14.36
CA ARG A 125 6.40 -0.64 -13.43
C ARG A 125 6.20 -0.13 -12.01
N CYS A 126 5.42 -0.84 -11.21
CA CYS A 126 5.34 -0.58 -9.77
C CYS A 126 6.26 -1.54 -9.03
N THR A 127 6.98 -1.01 -8.03
CA THR A 127 7.77 -1.78 -7.07
C THR A 127 7.57 -1.17 -5.71
N GLY A 128 7.60 -1.95 -4.63
CA GLY A 128 7.56 -1.37 -3.30
C GLY A 128 8.22 -2.21 -2.23
N THR A 129 8.50 -1.55 -1.11
CA THR A 129 9.22 -2.11 0.03
C THR A 129 8.51 -1.73 1.33
N PRO A 130 8.29 -2.67 2.27
CA PRO A 130 8.62 -4.10 2.21
C PRO A 130 7.57 -4.94 1.44
N LEU A 131 8.02 -6.03 0.80
CA LEU A 131 7.21 -6.84 -0.13
C LEU A 131 6.02 -7.58 0.50
N ASN A 132 6.09 -7.91 1.79
CA ASN A 132 4.99 -8.55 2.52
C ASN A 132 3.75 -7.64 2.61
N MET A 133 3.95 -6.31 2.64
CA MET A 133 2.89 -5.32 2.66
C MET A 133 2.41 -4.91 1.25
N MET A 134 3.16 -5.20 0.19
CA MET A 134 2.81 -4.70 -1.15
C MET A 134 1.65 -5.47 -1.79
N PRO A 135 0.67 -4.79 -2.42
CA PRO A 135 -0.32 -5.44 -3.27
C PRO A 135 0.35 -6.13 -4.46
N GLY A 136 -0.36 -7.07 -5.09
CA GLY A 136 0.23 -7.87 -6.18
C GLY A 136 0.75 -7.06 -7.36
N SER A 137 0.20 -5.87 -7.61
CA SER A 137 0.62 -4.95 -8.67
C SER A 137 1.99 -4.32 -8.43
N CYS A 138 2.49 -4.32 -7.18
CA CYS A 138 3.70 -3.61 -6.75
C CYS A 138 4.70 -4.54 -6.04
N LYS A 139 4.51 -5.85 -6.17
CA LYS A 139 5.46 -6.87 -5.72
C LYS A 139 6.61 -7.06 -6.72
#